data_AF-A0A2E8QLZ9-F1
#
_entry.id   AF-A0A2E8QLZ9-F1
#
_cell.length_a   1.000
_cell.length_b   1.000
_cell.length_c   1.000
_cell.angle_alpha   90.00
_cell.angle_beta   90.00
_cell.angle_gamma   90.00
#
_symmetry.space_group_name_H-M   'P 1'
#
loop_
_entity.id
_entity.type
_entity.pdbx_description
1 polymer ?
#
loop_
_entity_poly.entity_id
_entity_poly.type
_entity_poly.pdbx_seq_one_letter_code
_entity_poly.pdbx_strand_id
1 'polypeptide(L)'
;MAEEGKDWSFTSHVGEDLRGVDLSGANLRRAILDRADLEGADLSGADLRNASMRDANLMKAALDGADLRGARMVKARLGLSNLQGARLDGADMRGIRGKYAVWREANWWDAIMDESLTKALSKKWPKD
;
A
#
# COMPACT_ATOMS: atom_id res chain seq x y z
N MET A 1 -13.99 -20.25 -13.37
CA MET A 1 -14.65 -20.02 -12.07
C MET A 1 -13.84 -18.92 -11.42
N ALA A 2 -14.41 -17.73 -11.25
CA ALA A 2 -13.70 -16.66 -10.56
C ALA A 2 -13.50 -17.14 -9.12
N GLU A 3 -12.25 -17.33 -8.69
CA GLU A 3 -11.92 -17.51 -7.27
C GLU A 3 -12.64 -16.38 -6.52
N GLU A 4 -13.50 -16.72 -5.55
CA GLU A 4 -14.08 -15.71 -4.66
C GLU A 4 -12.92 -14.99 -3.99
N GLY A 5 -12.63 -13.76 -4.43
CA GLY A 5 -11.51 -12.98 -3.93
C GLY A 5 -11.55 -12.92 -2.41
N LYS A 6 -10.41 -13.20 -1.77
CA LYS A 6 -10.32 -13.30 -0.32
C LYS A 6 -10.90 -12.04 0.34
N ASP A 7 -11.98 -12.19 1.10
CA ASP A 7 -12.62 -11.08 1.80
C ASP A 7 -12.11 -10.99 3.24
N TRP A 8 -11.27 -9.99 3.46
CA TRP A 8 -10.71 -9.58 4.75
C TRP A 8 -11.20 -8.18 5.14
N SER A 9 -12.31 -7.72 4.57
CA SER A 9 -12.87 -6.44 4.95
C SER A 9 -13.26 -6.45 6.43
N PHE A 10 -12.93 -5.36 7.14
CA PHE A 10 -13.19 -5.20 8.57
C PHE A 10 -12.50 -6.20 9.51
N THR A 11 -11.59 -7.05 9.03
CA THR A 11 -10.84 -7.98 9.88
C THR A 11 -9.58 -7.32 10.46
N SER A 12 -8.96 -8.00 11.45
CA SER A 12 -7.71 -7.58 12.06
C SER A 12 -6.67 -8.68 11.92
N HIS A 13 -5.50 -8.31 11.42
CA HIS A 13 -4.32 -9.13 11.18
C HIS A 13 -3.06 -8.44 11.74
N VAL A 14 -3.22 -7.79 12.89
CA VAL A 14 -2.18 -6.96 13.52
C VAL A 14 -0.96 -7.81 13.88
N GLY A 15 0.20 -7.46 13.33
CA GLY A 15 1.46 -8.15 13.63
C GLY A 15 1.55 -9.57 13.07
N GLU A 16 0.63 -10.00 12.23
CA GLU A 16 0.67 -11.33 11.61
C GLU A 16 1.82 -11.44 10.60
N ASP A 17 2.36 -12.66 10.48
CA ASP A 17 3.29 -13.01 9.40
C ASP A 17 2.48 -13.40 8.16
N LEU A 18 2.48 -12.51 7.18
CA LEU A 18 1.76 -12.61 5.93
C LEU A 18 2.73 -12.51 4.74
N ARG A 19 4.00 -12.90 4.94
CA ARG A 19 5.03 -12.80 3.91
C ARG A 19 4.68 -13.67 2.71
N GLY A 20 4.81 -13.11 1.52
CA GLY A 20 4.55 -13.82 0.26
C GLY A 20 3.12 -14.31 0.06
N VAL A 21 2.16 -13.87 0.88
CA VAL A 21 0.76 -14.27 0.71
C VAL A 21 0.20 -13.71 -0.60
N ASP A 22 -0.65 -14.49 -1.28
CA ASP A 22 -1.45 -14.02 -2.39
C ASP A 22 -2.75 -13.39 -1.86
N LEU A 23 -2.87 -12.08 -2.07
CA LEU A 23 -4.03 -11.23 -1.80
C LEU A 23 -4.38 -10.41 -3.06
N SER A 24 -3.99 -10.91 -4.24
CA SER A 24 -4.32 -10.26 -5.51
C SER A 24 -5.85 -10.15 -5.67
N GLY A 25 -6.32 -8.95 -5.99
CA GLY A 25 -7.75 -8.63 -6.10
C GLY A 25 -8.57 -8.77 -4.80
N ALA A 26 -7.94 -9.01 -3.65
CA ALA A 26 -8.64 -9.23 -2.39
C ALA A 26 -9.44 -8.00 -1.93
N ASN A 27 -10.53 -8.23 -1.20
CA ASN A 27 -11.26 -7.18 -0.50
C ASN A 27 -10.65 -6.98 0.89
N LEU A 28 -9.87 -5.90 1.07
CA LEU A 28 -9.19 -5.55 2.32
C LEU A 28 -9.72 -4.24 2.90
N ARG A 29 -10.93 -3.81 2.49
CA ARG A 29 -11.53 -2.55 2.94
C ARG A 29 -11.58 -2.49 4.46
N ARG A 30 -11.02 -1.42 5.03
CA ARG A 30 -10.99 -1.20 6.49
C ARG A 30 -10.34 -2.34 7.29
N ALA A 31 -9.56 -3.22 6.65
CA ALA A 31 -8.76 -4.21 7.38
C ALA A 31 -7.71 -3.52 8.26
N ILE A 32 -7.35 -4.15 9.37
CA ILE A 32 -6.30 -3.67 10.28
C ILE A 32 -5.09 -4.59 10.15
N LEU A 33 -4.12 -4.15 9.35
CA LEU A 33 -2.84 -4.81 9.06
C LEU A 33 -1.66 -4.10 9.74
N ASP A 34 -1.94 -3.37 10.82
CA ASP A 34 -0.90 -2.61 11.54
C ASP A 34 0.21 -3.56 12.01
N ARG A 35 1.47 -3.20 11.75
CA ARG A 35 2.67 -4.00 12.05
C ARG A 35 2.72 -5.40 11.42
N ALA A 36 1.79 -5.75 10.52
CA ALA A 36 1.86 -7.02 9.81
C ALA A 36 3.13 -7.10 8.94
N ASP A 37 3.67 -8.30 8.78
CA ASP A 37 4.77 -8.57 7.86
C ASP A 37 4.22 -9.06 6.52
N LEU A 38 4.14 -8.16 5.54
CA LEU A 38 3.67 -8.39 4.18
C LEU A 38 4.85 -8.37 3.18
N GLU A 39 6.07 -8.70 3.63
CA GLU A 39 7.22 -8.72 2.71
C GLU A 39 6.95 -9.69 1.54
N GLY A 40 7.04 -9.17 0.32
CA GLY A 40 6.83 -9.93 -0.91
C GLY A 40 5.38 -10.40 -1.14
N ALA A 41 4.40 -9.93 -0.36
CA ALA A 41 3.00 -10.26 -0.60
C ALA A 41 2.51 -9.70 -1.95
N ASP A 42 1.60 -10.42 -2.60
CA ASP A 42 0.89 -9.94 -3.78
C ASP A 42 -0.41 -9.27 -3.35
N LEU A 43 -0.49 -7.95 -3.51
CA LEU A 43 -1.66 -7.10 -3.26
C LEU A 43 -2.11 -6.40 -4.56
N SER A 44 -1.69 -6.92 -5.72
CA SER A 44 -2.04 -6.35 -7.03
C SER A 44 -3.56 -6.27 -7.19
N GLY A 45 -4.05 -5.09 -7.57
CA GLY A 45 -5.48 -4.83 -7.73
C GLY A 45 -6.34 -4.95 -6.46
N ALA A 46 -5.76 -5.13 -5.27
CA ALA A 46 -6.52 -5.29 -4.05
C ALA A 46 -7.26 -4.00 -3.64
N ASP A 47 -8.42 -4.15 -2.99
CA ASP A 47 -9.17 -3.02 -2.46
C ASP A 47 -8.81 -2.78 -0.98
N LEU A 48 -7.88 -1.86 -0.77
CA LEU A 48 -7.32 -1.47 0.54
C LEU A 48 -7.95 -0.18 1.08
N ARG A 49 -9.12 0.23 0.57
CA ARG A 49 -9.71 1.52 0.94
C ARG A 49 -9.95 1.61 2.44
N ASN A 50 -9.43 2.67 3.03
CA ASN A 50 -9.47 2.94 4.48
C ASN A 50 -8.85 1.83 5.35
N ALA A 51 -8.04 0.93 4.78
CA ALA A 51 -7.29 -0.05 5.56
C ALA A 51 -6.21 0.65 6.40
N SER A 52 -5.85 0.04 7.52
CA SER A 52 -4.73 0.49 8.35
C SER A 52 -3.55 -0.45 8.18
N MET A 53 -2.39 0.09 7.80
CA MET A 53 -1.12 -0.60 7.61
C MET A 53 0.00 0.19 8.31
N ARG A 54 -0.28 0.76 9.49
CA ARG A 54 0.70 1.55 10.23
C ARG A 54 1.86 0.67 10.65
N ASP A 55 3.08 1.15 10.42
CA ASP A 55 4.31 0.42 10.73
C ASP A 55 4.40 -0.98 10.07
N ALA A 56 3.59 -1.29 9.05
CA ALA A 56 3.62 -2.58 8.36
C ALA A 56 4.88 -2.73 7.49
N ASN A 57 5.34 -3.97 7.30
CA ASN A 57 6.42 -4.28 6.38
C ASN A 57 5.84 -4.68 5.02
N LEU A 58 5.88 -3.79 4.04
CA LEU A 58 5.44 -4.01 2.65
C LEU A 58 6.64 -4.06 1.68
N MET A 59 7.83 -4.40 2.19
CA MET A 59 9.02 -4.48 1.34
C MET A 59 8.79 -5.51 0.22
N LYS A 60 9.17 -5.17 -1.01
CA LYS A 60 9.00 -6.03 -2.19
C LYS A 60 7.55 -6.45 -2.51
N ALA A 61 6.54 -5.88 -1.86
CA ALA A 61 5.14 -6.20 -2.13
C ALA A 61 4.72 -5.68 -3.53
N ALA A 62 3.85 -6.43 -4.21
CA ALA A 62 3.18 -5.98 -5.42
C ALA A 62 1.89 -5.26 -5.01
N LEU A 63 1.75 -3.99 -5.37
CA LEU A 63 0.60 -3.12 -5.10
C LEU A 63 0.11 -2.46 -6.39
N ASP A 64 0.50 -2.99 -7.56
CA ASP A 64 0.11 -2.40 -8.83
C ASP A 64 -1.41 -2.43 -9.00
N GLY A 65 -1.98 -1.28 -9.36
CA GLY A 65 -3.43 -1.09 -9.49
C GLY A 65 -4.22 -1.16 -8.18
N ALA A 66 -3.59 -1.30 -7.01
CA ALA A 66 -4.30 -1.37 -5.74
C ALA A 66 -5.04 -0.06 -5.40
N ASP A 67 -6.21 -0.19 -4.77
CA ASP A 67 -7.01 0.95 -4.31
C ASP A 67 -6.70 1.27 -2.84
N LEU A 68 -5.80 2.22 -2.62
CA LEU A 68 -5.32 2.65 -1.30
C LEU A 68 -6.02 3.94 -0.83
N ARG A 69 -7.15 4.34 -1.43
CA ARG A 69 -7.81 5.61 -1.06
C ARG A 69 -8.18 5.63 0.42
N GLY A 70 -7.75 6.68 1.12
CA GLY A 70 -7.92 6.84 2.56
C GLY A 70 -7.16 5.84 3.44
N ALA A 71 -6.30 4.97 2.87
CA ALA A 71 -5.52 4.01 3.65
C ALA A 71 -4.51 4.72 4.57
N ARG A 72 -4.22 4.12 5.73
CA ARG A 72 -3.26 4.66 6.71
C ARG A 72 -1.97 3.85 6.68
N MET A 73 -0.95 4.36 6.00
CA MET A 73 0.35 3.71 5.79
C MET A 73 1.48 4.42 6.58
N VAL A 74 1.13 5.16 7.63
CA VAL A 74 2.09 5.91 8.45
C VAL A 74 3.24 4.98 8.89
N LYS A 75 4.48 5.40 8.59
CA LYS A 75 5.72 4.67 8.90
C LYS A 75 5.88 3.28 8.26
N ALA A 76 5.02 2.89 7.31
CA ALA A 76 5.16 1.61 6.61
C ALA A 76 6.47 1.55 5.81
N ARG A 77 7.00 0.33 5.64
CA ARG A 77 8.22 0.06 4.86
C ARG A 77 7.83 -0.43 3.48
N LEU A 78 8.11 0.34 2.43
CA LEU A 78 7.76 0.08 1.03
C LEU A 78 9.00 -0.12 0.15
N GLY A 79 10.14 -0.47 0.74
CA GLY A 79 11.38 -0.63 -0.02
C GLY A 79 11.21 -1.68 -1.11
N LEU A 80 11.56 -1.34 -2.36
CA LEU A 80 11.42 -2.23 -3.53
C LEU A 80 9.98 -2.65 -3.89
N SER A 81 8.94 -2.04 -3.31
CA SER A 81 7.55 -2.36 -3.67
C SER A 81 7.13 -1.75 -5.02
N ASN A 82 6.11 -2.33 -5.65
CA ASN A 82 5.55 -1.80 -6.88
C ASN A 82 4.19 -1.15 -6.62
N LEU A 83 4.07 0.18 -6.68
CA LEU A 83 2.79 0.90 -6.58
C LEU A 83 2.31 1.43 -7.94
N GLN A 84 2.74 0.83 -9.06
CA GLN A 84 2.35 1.33 -10.38
C GLN A 84 0.83 1.40 -10.52
N GLY A 85 0.28 2.55 -10.92
CA GLY A 85 -1.16 2.75 -11.09
C GLY A 85 -1.99 2.70 -9.81
N ALA A 86 -1.36 2.65 -8.63
CA ALA A 86 -2.09 2.60 -7.36
C ALA A 86 -2.82 3.92 -7.08
N ARG A 87 -4.01 3.82 -6.48
CA ARG A 87 -4.85 4.98 -6.14
C ARG A 87 -4.64 5.40 -4.69
N LEU A 88 -4.12 6.60 -4.48
CA LEU A 88 -3.63 7.09 -3.18
C LEU A 88 -4.40 8.31 -2.67
N ASP A 89 -5.57 8.62 -3.24
CA ASP A 89 -6.39 9.77 -2.86
C ASP A 89 -6.64 9.76 -1.33
N GLY A 90 -6.13 10.77 -0.62
CA GLY A 90 -6.28 10.88 0.84
C GLY A 90 -5.56 9.82 1.67
N ALA A 91 -4.71 8.98 1.06
CA ALA A 91 -3.89 8.02 1.80
C ALA A 91 -2.88 8.75 2.69
N ASP A 92 -2.70 8.30 3.94
CA ASP A 92 -1.72 8.87 4.86
C ASP A 92 -0.40 8.10 4.78
N MET A 93 0.59 8.68 4.10
CA MET A 93 1.91 8.08 3.87
C MET A 93 3.02 8.80 4.64
N ARG A 94 2.69 9.55 5.70
CA ARG A 94 3.72 10.26 6.48
C ARG A 94 4.73 9.28 7.07
N GLY A 95 6.02 9.58 6.88
CA GLY A 95 7.13 8.79 7.42
C GLY A 95 7.35 7.41 6.79
N ILE A 96 6.71 7.09 5.65
CA ILE A 96 7.02 5.84 4.95
C ILE A 96 8.50 5.75 4.57
N ARG A 97 8.99 4.52 4.40
CA ARG A 97 10.33 4.25 3.85
C ARG A 97 10.21 3.50 2.53
N GLY A 98 10.20 4.22 1.41
CA GLY A 98 9.96 3.67 0.07
C GLY A 98 11.17 3.68 -0.87
N LYS A 99 12.40 3.46 -0.38
CA LYS A 99 13.59 3.46 -1.26
C LYS A 99 13.41 2.40 -2.35
N TYR A 100 13.58 2.82 -3.60
CA TYR A 100 13.38 1.98 -4.81
C TYR A 100 11.94 1.53 -5.08
N ALA A 101 10.94 2.03 -4.35
CA ALA A 101 9.55 1.81 -4.74
C ALA A 101 9.26 2.44 -6.11
N VAL A 102 8.38 1.79 -6.88
CA VAL A 102 7.89 2.25 -8.17
C VAL A 102 6.56 2.97 -7.97
N TRP A 103 6.43 4.18 -8.54
CA TRP A 103 5.25 5.05 -8.37
C TRP A 103 4.67 5.52 -9.71
N ARG A 104 5.07 4.90 -10.82
CA ARG A 104 4.57 5.25 -12.16
C ARG A 104 3.05 5.20 -12.17
N GLU A 105 2.40 6.18 -12.78
CA GLU A 105 0.93 6.19 -12.94
C GLU A 105 0.14 6.20 -11.61
N ALA A 106 0.80 6.25 -10.45
CA ALA A 106 0.14 6.42 -9.17
C ALA A 106 -0.13 7.91 -8.90
N ASN A 107 -1.31 8.24 -8.38
CA ASN A 107 -1.67 9.63 -8.03
C ASN A 107 -1.16 10.02 -6.63
N TRP A 108 0.12 9.76 -6.36
CA TRP A 108 0.73 9.99 -5.03
C TRP A 108 0.62 11.45 -4.56
N TRP A 109 0.47 12.42 -5.46
CA TRP A 109 0.30 13.84 -5.13
C TRP A 109 -1.03 14.16 -4.42
N ASP A 110 -2.02 13.25 -4.47
CA ASP A 110 -3.30 13.39 -3.76
C ASP A 110 -3.26 12.75 -2.35
N ALA A 111 -2.12 12.20 -1.95
CA ALA A 111 -1.89 11.62 -0.63
C ALA A 111 -1.44 12.67 0.40
N ILE A 112 -1.61 12.35 1.68
CA ILE A 112 -1.10 13.12 2.82
C ILE A 112 0.33 12.65 3.11
N MET A 113 1.31 13.57 2.97
CA MET A 113 2.74 13.28 3.09
C MET A 113 3.49 14.38 3.82
N ASP A 114 4.68 14.06 4.34
CA ASP A 114 5.63 15.06 4.80
C ASP A 114 6.37 15.74 3.63
N GLU A 115 6.89 16.94 3.87
CA GLU A 115 7.56 17.75 2.84
C GLU A 115 8.75 17.01 2.19
N SER A 116 9.46 16.18 2.96
CA SER A 116 10.63 15.46 2.48
C SER A 116 10.25 14.39 1.46
N LEU A 117 9.17 13.65 1.73
CA LEU A 117 8.62 12.64 0.83
C LEU A 117 8.04 13.30 -0.42
N THR A 118 7.30 14.40 -0.28
CA THR A 118 6.79 15.17 -1.42
C THR A 118 7.92 15.61 -2.35
N LYS A 119 9.00 16.20 -1.81
CA LYS A 119 10.17 16.59 -2.62
C LYS A 119 10.82 15.40 -3.32
N ALA A 120 10.96 14.27 -2.62
CA ALA A 120 11.59 13.08 -3.17
C ALA A 120 10.77 12.48 -4.32
N LEU A 121 9.44 12.39 -4.17
CA LEU A 121 8.56 11.88 -5.21
C LEU A 121 8.48 12.84 -6.40
N SER A 122 8.24 14.13 -6.19
CA SER A 122 8.17 15.12 -7.27
C SER A 122 9.44 15.16 -8.14
N LYS A 123 10.62 14.90 -7.54
CA LYS A 123 11.89 14.86 -8.29
C LYS A 123 12.00 13.64 -9.21
N LYS A 124 11.49 12.48 -8.79
CA LYS A 124 11.69 11.20 -9.49
C LYS A 124 10.49 10.78 -10.34
N TRP A 125 9.30 11.15 -9.91
CA TRP A 125 8.02 10.77 -10.49
C TRP A 125 7.21 12.06 -10.65
N PRO A 126 7.43 12.86 -11.71
CA PRO A 126 6.65 14.07 -11.93
C PRO A 126 5.16 13.77 -11.97
N LYS A 127 4.34 14.74 -11.54
CA LYS A 127 2.89 14.68 -11.72
C LYS A 127 2.59 14.85 -13.21
N ASP A 128 1.85 13.91 -13.78
CA ASP A 128 1.27 14.00 -15.12
C ASP A 128 -0.19 14.43 -15.07
#